data_AF-A0A7V6NLM3-F1
#
_entry.id   AF-A0A7V6NLM3-F1
#
_cell.length_a   1.000
_cell.length_b   1.000
_cell.length_c   1.000
_cell.angle_alpha   90.00
_cell.angle_beta   90.00
_cell.angle_gamma   90.00
#
_symmetry.space_group_name_H-M   'P 1'
#
loop_
_entity.id
_entity.type
_entity.pdbx_description
1 polymer ?
#
loop_
_entity_poly.entity_id
_entity_poly.type
_entity_poly.pdbx_seq_one_letter_code
_entity_poly.pdbx_strand_id
1 'polypeptide(L)'
;MKKAIVIFLIIIIVLYLIPTVTGHIISYSNRTRISNIIRNNLDFLNGSIDNGSYKDALEINGIEDMLFFETDEGNTYIDYFISGFGIVPSGMYYGFYYHSVDEPTGFQGTNVKLAKDGQGWSWKESIGYNWYYTEKIEDHWYYYEAGF
;
A
#
# COMPACT_ATOMS: atom_id res chain seq x y z
N MET A 1 -13.48 42.73 14.79
CA MET A 1 -12.11 42.18 14.85
C MET A 1 -12.05 40.78 15.47
N LYS A 2 -12.46 40.57 16.74
CA LYS A 2 -12.44 39.24 17.38
C LYS A 2 -13.18 38.13 16.61
N LYS A 3 -14.39 38.39 16.11
CA LYS A 3 -15.17 37.42 15.31
C LYS A 3 -14.47 37.02 14.00
N ALA A 4 -13.83 37.97 13.32
CA ALA A 4 -13.09 37.70 12.09
C ALA A 4 -11.83 36.85 12.35
N ILE A 5 -11.13 37.12 13.46
CA ILE A 5 -9.98 36.31 13.89
C ILE A 5 -10.42 34.87 14.22
N VAL A 6 -11.55 34.69 14.91
CA VAL A 6 -12.07 33.35 15.21
C VAL A 6 -12.44 32.58 13.95
N ILE A 7 -13.13 33.23 13.00
CA ILE A 7 -13.47 32.60 11.71
C ILE A 7 -12.21 32.21 10.93
N PHE A 8 -11.21 33.09 10.88
CA PHE A 8 -9.94 32.82 10.21
C PHE A 8 -9.20 31.63 10.83
N LEU A 9 -9.16 31.52 12.16
CA LEU A 9 -8.55 30.37 12.85
C LEU A 9 -9.28 29.06 12.57
N ILE A 10 -10.62 29.08 12.52
CA ILE A 10 -11.42 27.90 12.15
C ILE A 10 -11.07 27.44 10.74
N ILE A 11 -10.95 28.36 9.78
CA ILE A 11 -10.60 28.03 8.39
C ILE A 11 -9.22 27.37 8.33
N ILE A 12 -8.22 27.90 9.05
CA ILE A 12 -6.87 27.30 9.09
C ILE A 12 -6.92 25.87 9.65
N ILE A 13 -7.67 25.66 10.74
CA ILE A 13 -7.81 24.33 11.35
C ILE A 13 -8.47 23.36 10.36
N VAL A 14 -9.54 23.78 9.69
CA VAL A 14 -10.24 22.95 8.70
C VAL A 14 -9.31 22.60 7.53
N LEU A 15 -8.57 23.58 7.00
CA LEU A 15 -7.60 23.36 5.92
C LEU A 15 -6.47 22.40 6.32
N TYR A 16 -6.08 22.38 7.60
CA TYR A 16 -5.07 21.45 8.10
C TYR A 16 -5.61 20.02 8.31
N LEU A 17 -6.87 19.90 8.73
CA LEU A 17 -7.48 18.59 9.00
C LEU A 17 -7.91 17.86 7.74
N ILE A 18 -8.37 18.58 6.70
CA ILE A 18 -8.89 17.99 5.47
C ILE A 18 -7.90 16.98 4.85
N PRO A 19 -6.60 17.31 4.61
CA PRO A 19 -5.65 16.37 4.00
C PRO A 19 -5.50 15.07 4.78
N THR A 20 -5.50 15.16 6.12
CA THR A 20 -5.35 14.01 7.01
C THR A 20 -6.57 13.11 6.91
N VAL A 21 -7.77 13.69 6.99
CA VAL A 21 -9.03 12.95 6.88
C VAL A 21 -9.20 12.35 5.48
N THR A 22 -8.88 13.09 4.42
CA THR A 22 -8.97 12.56 3.05
C THR A 22 -7.95 11.45 2.83
N GLY A 23 -6.73 11.57 3.36
CA GLY A 23 -5.73 10.51 3.33
C GLY A 23 -6.25 9.22 3.96
N HIS A 24 -6.83 9.31 5.16
CA HIS A 24 -7.43 8.13 5.82
C HIS A 24 -8.59 7.53 5.04
N ILE A 25 -9.45 8.34 4.42
CA ILE A 25 -10.57 7.86 3.61
C ILE A 25 -10.07 7.13 2.36
N ILE A 26 -9.05 7.68 1.68
CA ILE A 26 -8.44 7.08 0.49
C ILE A 26 -7.77 5.76 0.84
N SER A 27 -6.96 5.73 1.90
CA SER A 27 -6.31 4.53 2.42
C SER A 27 -7.34 3.43 2.74
N TYR A 28 -8.41 3.76 3.46
CA TYR A 28 -9.47 2.81 3.79
C TYR A 28 -10.19 2.27 2.54
N SER A 29 -10.51 3.14 1.60
CA SER A 29 -11.17 2.77 0.34
C SER A 29 -10.30 1.83 -0.50
N ASN A 30 -9.02 2.19 -0.70
CA ASN A 30 -8.07 1.37 -1.45
C ASN A 30 -7.85 0.02 -0.80
N ARG A 31 -7.65 -0.02 0.53
CA ARG A 31 -7.52 -1.28 1.27
C ARG A 31 -8.72 -2.20 1.11
N THR A 32 -9.93 -1.65 1.20
CA THR A 32 -11.16 -2.42 1.00
C THR A 32 -11.26 -2.95 -0.43
N ARG A 33 -11.01 -2.10 -1.42
CA ARG A 33 -11.01 -2.47 -2.85
C ARG A 33 -10.00 -3.57 -3.15
N ILE A 34 -8.77 -3.43 -2.67
CA ILE A 34 -7.66 -4.36 -2.89
C ILE A 34 -7.91 -5.70 -2.20
N SER A 35 -8.40 -5.67 -0.96
CA SER A 35 -8.82 -6.88 -0.25
C SER A 35 -9.91 -7.65 -1.02
N ASN A 36 -10.86 -6.93 -1.62
CA ASN A 36 -11.90 -7.55 -2.45
C ASN A 36 -11.35 -8.11 -3.77
N ILE A 37 -10.40 -7.42 -4.40
CA ILE A 37 -9.71 -7.92 -5.61
C ILE A 37 -9.03 -9.26 -5.30
N ILE A 38 -8.26 -9.34 -4.22
CA ILE A 38 -7.56 -10.58 -3.84
C ILE A 38 -8.57 -11.68 -3.51
N ARG A 39 -9.50 -11.44 -2.58
CA ARG A 39 -10.42 -12.49 -2.11
C ARG A 39 -11.34 -13.03 -3.19
N ASN A 40 -11.77 -12.19 -4.13
CA ASN A 40 -12.63 -12.62 -5.23
C ASN A 40 -11.87 -13.36 -6.34
N ASN A 41 -10.54 -13.28 -6.38
CA ASN A 41 -9.70 -13.87 -7.42
C ASN A 41 -8.59 -14.77 -6.84
N LEU A 42 -8.71 -15.21 -5.58
CA LEU A 42 -7.62 -15.85 -4.84
C LEU A 42 -7.10 -17.11 -5.54
N ASP A 43 -7.99 -17.99 -6.00
CA ASP A 43 -7.62 -19.22 -6.70
C ASP A 43 -6.88 -18.93 -8.02
N PHE A 44 -7.32 -17.90 -8.75
CA PHE A 44 -6.68 -17.48 -9.98
C PHE A 44 -5.30 -16.86 -9.72
N LEU A 45 -5.20 -16.00 -8.72
CA LEU A 45 -3.93 -15.39 -8.30
C LEU A 45 -2.93 -16.47 -7.86
N ASN A 46 -3.33 -17.40 -7.00
CA ASN A 46 -2.49 -18.54 -6.60
C ASN A 46 -2.07 -19.39 -7.80
N GLY A 47 -3.02 -19.71 -8.70
CA GLY A 47 -2.70 -20.44 -9.93
C GLY A 47 -1.72 -19.68 -10.83
N SER A 48 -1.76 -18.35 -10.87
CA SER A 48 -0.80 -17.54 -11.62
C SER A 48 0.61 -17.61 -11.01
N ILE A 49 0.73 -17.69 -9.68
CA ILE A 49 2.00 -17.89 -9.00
C ILE A 49 2.55 -19.29 -9.28
N ASP A 50 1.74 -20.33 -9.08
CA ASP A 50 2.13 -21.74 -9.23
C ASP A 50 2.63 -22.07 -10.65
N ASN A 51 2.02 -21.43 -11.65
CA ASN A 51 2.38 -21.63 -13.06
C ASN A 51 3.47 -20.67 -13.55
N GLY A 52 3.93 -19.73 -12.72
CA GLY A 52 4.86 -18.66 -13.12
C GLY A 52 4.26 -17.62 -14.08
N SER A 53 2.94 -17.64 -14.27
CA SER A 53 2.19 -16.75 -15.16
C SER A 53 1.78 -15.45 -14.47
N TYR A 54 2.70 -14.80 -13.74
CA TYR A 54 2.38 -13.67 -12.85
C TYR A 54 1.64 -12.52 -13.54
N LYS A 55 1.86 -12.34 -14.85
CA LYS A 55 1.24 -11.30 -15.69
C LYS A 55 -0.24 -11.54 -15.94
N ASP A 56 -0.75 -12.76 -15.79
CA ASP A 56 -2.16 -13.08 -16.02
C ASP A 56 -3.06 -12.31 -15.04
N ALA A 57 -2.55 -11.95 -13.86
CA ALA A 57 -3.24 -11.07 -12.92
C ALA A 57 -3.61 -9.69 -13.53
N LEU A 58 -2.90 -9.20 -14.56
CA LEU A 58 -3.25 -7.94 -15.25
C LEU A 58 -4.61 -8.00 -15.97
N GLU A 59 -5.18 -9.19 -16.17
CA GLU A 59 -6.54 -9.36 -16.67
C GLU A 59 -7.61 -8.97 -15.63
N ILE A 60 -7.25 -8.91 -14.34
CA ILE A 60 -8.15 -8.51 -13.26
C ILE A 60 -8.31 -6.98 -13.26
N ASN A 61 -9.56 -6.53 -13.38
CA ASN A 61 -9.88 -5.11 -13.39
C ASN A 61 -9.38 -4.42 -12.10
N GLY A 62 -8.52 -3.41 -12.31
CA GLY A 62 -7.97 -2.56 -11.26
C GLY A 62 -6.50 -2.80 -10.97
N ILE A 63 -5.90 -3.87 -11.51
CA ILE A 63 -4.45 -4.06 -11.51
C ILE A 63 -3.89 -3.28 -12.71
N GLU A 64 -3.01 -2.34 -12.42
CA GLU A 64 -2.44 -1.42 -13.42
C GLU A 64 -1.06 -1.88 -13.89
N ASP A 65 -0.25 -2.47 -13.00
CA ASP A 65 1.08 -2.97 -13.34
C ASP A 65 1.48 -4.16 -12.46
N MET A 66 2.48 -4.91 -12.91
CA MET A 66 3.10 -6.02 -12.17
C MET A 66 4.61 -5.99 -12.32
N LEU A 67 5.30 -6.07 -11.19
CA LEU A 67 6.76 -6.13 -11.13
C LEU A 67 7.23 -7.34 -10.31
N PHE A 68 8.23 -8.05 -10.83
CA PHE A 68 8.89 -9.16 -10.15
C PHE A 68 10.14 -8.66 -9.44
N PHE A 69 10.30 -9.04 -8.17
CA PHE A 69 11.47 -8.79 -7.36
C PHE A 69 11.92 -10.06 -6.62
N GLU A 70 13.18 -10.04 -6.20
CA GLU A 70 13.74 -11.00 -5.26
C GLU A 70 14.18 -10.23 -4.02
N THR A 71 13.78 -10.69 -2.84
CA THR A 71 14.27 -10.13 -1.56
C THR A 71 15.77 -10.41 -1.39
N ASP A 72 16.42 -9.70 -0.46
CA ASP A 72 17.83 -9.94 -0.12
C ASP A 72 18.09 -11.40 0.31
N GLU A 73 17.08 -12.08 0.87
CA GLU A 73 17.13 -13.48 1.29
C GLU A 73 16.84 -14.48 0.14
N GLY A 74 16.59 -14.02 -1.09
CA GLY A 74 16.31 -14.88 -2.23
C GLY A 74 14.83 -15.29 -2.39
N ASN A 75 13.93 -14.75 -1.56
CA ASN A 75 12.50 -15.04 -1.63
C ASN A 75 11.82 -14.27 -2.76
N THR A 76 10.82 -14.91 -3.39
CA THR A 76 10.03 -14.29 -4.46
C THR A 76 9.08 -13.24 -3.90
N TYR A 77 9.12 -12.05 -4.49
CA TYR A 77 8.19 -10.95 -4.23
C TYR A 77 7.56 -10.50 -5.55
N ILE A 78 6.23 -10.54 -5.64
CA ILE A 78 5.51 -10.04 -6.83
C ILE A 78 4.70 -8.83 -6.42
N ASP A 79 5.03 -7.66 -6.97
CA ASP A 79 4.31 -6.40 -6.78
C ASP A 79 3.15 -6.32 -7.78
N TYR A 80 1.95 -6.01 -7.29
CA TYR A 80 0.79 -5.67 -8.10
C TYR A 80 0.33 -4.26 -7.75
N PHE A 81 0.62 -3.33 -8.66
CA PHE A 81 0.26 -1.92 -8.51
C PHE A 81 -1.20 -1.70 -8.89
N ILE A 82 -1.94 -0.97 -8.06
CA ILE A 82 -3.37 -0.71 -8.24
C ILE A 82 -3.66 0.76 -8.54
N SER A 83 -3.00 1.66 -7.81
CA SER A 83 -3.17 3.10 -8.03
C SER A 83 -2.10 3.89 -7.29
N GLY A 84 -1.90 5.13 -7.71
CA GLY A 84 -1.10 6.09 -6.98
C GLY A 84 -1.55 7.52 -7.23
N PHE A 85 -1.12 8.42 -6.36
CA PHE A 85 -1.30 9.86 -6.56
C PHE A 85 -0.04 10.63 -6.19
N GLY A 86 0.15 11.80 -6.78
CA GLY A 86 1.34 12.63 -6.57
C GLY A 86 2.48 12.28 -7.52
N ILE A 87 3.56 13.06 -7.42
CA ILE A 87 4.79 12.89 -8.22
C ILE A 87 5.91 12.65 -7.21
N VAL A 88 6.66 11.57 -7.37
CA VAL A 88 7.82 11.26 -6.52
C VAL A 88 8.82 12.43 -6.56
N PRO A 89 9.34 12.93 -5.42
CA PRO A 89 9.24 12.39 -4.05
C PRO A 89 8.12 13.02 -3.20
N SER A 90 6.88 12.96 -3.69
CA SER A 90 5.65 13.29 -2.94
C SER A 90 4.51 12.39 -3.42
N GLY A 91 4.84 11.12 -3.65
CA GLY A 91 3.96 10.12 -4.27
C GLY A 91 3.42 9.15 -3.23
N MET A 92 2.19 8.71 -3.43
CA MET A 92 1.54 7.67 -2.63
C MET A 92 1.13 6.53 -3.54
N TYR A 93 1.61 5.32 -3.27
CA TYR A 93 1.28 4.11 -4.02
C TYR A 93 0.47 3.14 -3.16
N TYR A 94 -0.47 2.48 -3.82
CA TYR A 94 -1.34 1.46 -3.27
C TYR A 94 -1.28 0.23 -4.16
N GLY A 95 -1.14 -0.93 -3.52
CA GLY A 95 -1.12 -2.18 -4.23
C GLY A 95 -1.20 -3.35 -3.28
N PHE A 96 -0.87 -4.51 -3.80
CA PHE A 96 -0.68 -5.71 -3.02
C PHE A 96 0.51 -6.49 -3.54
N TYR A 97 1.02 -7.42 -2.74
CA TYR A 97 2.10 -8.27 -3.16
C TYR A 97 1.90 -9.72 -2.72
N TYR A 98 2.51 -10.62 -3.49
CA TYR A 98 2.78 -11.99 -3.07
C TYR A 98 4.18 -12.08 -2.47
N HIS A 99 4.33 -12.81 -1.37
CA HIS A 99 5.64 -13.14 -0.79
C HIS A 99 5.74 -14.63 -0.45
N SER A 100 6.75 -15.31 -0.99
CA SER A 100 6.83 -16.78 -0.96
C SER A 100 6.96 -17.40 0.44
N VAL A 101 7.37 -16.66 1.45
CA VAL A 101 7.54 -17.17 2.83
C VAL A 101 6.40 -16.80 3.78
N ASP A 102 5.35 -16.13 3.28
CA ASP A 102 4.18 -15.70 4.07
C ASP A 102 4.53 -14.87 5.31
N GLU A 103 5.47 -13.93 5.12
CA GLU A 103 5.82 -12.94 6.14
C GLU A 103 5.71 -11.52 5.56
N PRO A 104 5.37 -10.51 6.38
CA PRO A 104 5.36 -9.13 5.91
C PRO A 104 6.79 -8.67 5.55
N THR A 105 6.94 -7.94 4.44
CA THR A 105 8.24 -7.42 3.98
C THR A 105 8.09 -5.99 3.48
N GLY A 106 9.21 -5.29 3.27
CA GLY A 106 9.21 -3.91 2.79
C GLY A 106 8.73 -3.78 1.35
N PHE A 107 8.43 -2.54 0.95
CA PHE A 107 8.06 -2.22 -0.43
C PHE A 107 9.07 -2.80 -1.42
N GLN A 108 8.58 -3.55 -2.41
CA GLN A 108 9.38 -4.19 -3.46
C GLN A 108 10.47 -5.13 -2.91
N GLY A 109 10.22 -5.75 -1.76
CA GLY A 109 11.14 -6.70 -1.12
C GLY A 109 12.28 -6.05 -0.35
N THR A 110 12.25 -4.73 -0.13
CA THR A 110 13.32 -4.02 0.58
C THR A 110 13.44 -4.49 2.03
N ASN A 111 14.67 -4.78 2.47
CA ASN A 111 14.94 -5.16 3.85
C ASN A 111 14.83 -3.95 4.80
N VAL A 112 13.66 -3.79 5.41
CA VAL A 112 13.40 -2.79 6.44
C VAL A 112 12.87 -3.44 7.71
N LYS A 113 13.18 -2.83 8.86
CA LYS A 113 12.65 -3.29 10.14
C LYS A 113 11.21 -2.80 10.33
N LEU A 114 10.26 -3.62 9.91
CA LEU A 114 8.84 -3.41 10.15
C LEU A 114 8.50 -3.53 11.64
N ALA A 115 7.66 -2.62 12.13
CA ALA A 115 7.10 -2.64 13.48
C ALA A 115 5.60 -2.89 13.41
N LYS A 116 5.03 -3.60 14.39
CA LYS A 116 3.58 -3.85 14.44
C LYS A 116 2.82 -2.52 14.54
N ASP A 117 1.81 -2.34 13.70
CA ASP A 117 1.00 -1.12 13.63
C ASP A 117 -0.46 -1.47 13.29
N GLY A 118 -1.34 -1.41 14.29
CA GLY A 118 -2.73 -1.84 14.16
C GLY A 118 -2.83 -3.29 13.70
N GLN A 119 -3.56 -3.51 12.59
CA GLN A 119 -3.73 -4.84 11.99
C GLN A 119 -2.50 -5.28 11.18
N GLY A 120 -1.68 -4.34 10.74
CA GLY A 120 -0.53 -4.58 9.89
C GLY A 120 0.80 -4.29 10.56
N TRP A 121 1.73 -3.81 9.75
CA TRP A 121 3.07 -3.39 10.12
C TRP A 121 3.44 -2.13 9.34
N SER A 122 4.24 -1.28 9.95
CA SER A 122 4.74 -0.07 9.32
C SER A 122 6.23 0.12 9.50
N TRP A 123 6.80 0.91 8.60
CA TRP A 123 8.14 1.42 8.68
C TRP A 123 8.14 2.89 8.28
N LYS A 124 9.04 3.66 8.89
CA LYS A 124 9.30 5.06 8.53
C LYS A 124 10.81 5.25 8.46
N GLU A 125 11.24 5.93 7.42
CA GLU A 125 12.64 6.28 7.26
C GLU A 125 13.10 7.21 8.39
N SER A 126 14.31 6.96 8.91
CA SER A 126 14.86 7.78 9.99
C SER A 126 15.27 9.18 9.52
N ILE A 127 15.64 9.32 8.25
CA ILE A 127 16.07 10.56 7.62
C ILE A 127 15.40 10.64 6.25
N GLY A 128 14.33 11.41 6.14
CA GLY A 128 13.54 11.55 4.92
C GLY A 128 12.05 11.53 5.21
N TYR A 129 11.24 11.39 4.17
CA TYR A 129 9.78 11.35 4.26
C TYR A 129 9.19 10.01 3.82
N ASN A 130 10.05 9.04 3.47
CA ASN A 130 9.60 7.73 3.03
C ASN A 130 8.93 6.97 4.17
N TRP A 131 7.81 6.33 3.87
CA TRP A 131 7.11 5.47 4.82
C TRP A 131 6.42 4.33 4.10
N TYR A 132 6.13 3.28 4.87
CA TYR A 132 5.51 2.08 4.36
C TYR A 132 4.54 1.50 5.38
N TYR A 133 3.44 0.97 4.89
CA TYR A 133 2.50 0.16 5.65
C TYR A 133 2.16 -1.10 4.86
N THR A 134 2.09 -2.25 5.53
CA THR A 134 1.60 -3.50 4.95
C THR A 134 0.69 -4.25 5.90
N GLU A 135 -0.28 -4.99 5.37
CA GLU A 135 -1.19 -5.82 6.14
C GLU A 135 -1.52 -7.12 5.40
N LYS A 136 -1.55 -8.24 6.12
CA LYS A 136 -1.91 -9.53 5.56
C LYS A 136 -3.39 -9.54 5.18
N ILE A 137 -3.71 -10.01 3.97
CA ILE A 137 -5.09 -10.18 3.49
C ILE A 137 -5.47 -11.67 3.52
N GLU A 138 -4.63 -12.51 2.92
CA GLU A 138 -4.71 -13.98 2.85
C GLU A 138 -3.30 -14.57 2.94
N ASP A 139 -3.17 -15.90 2.97
CA ASP A 139 -1.85 -16.56 2.97
C ASP A 139 -1.01 -16.12 1.78
N HIS A 140 0.21 -15.65 2.06
CA HIS A 140 1.17 -15.06 1.12
C HIS A 140 0.76 -13.72 0.47
N TRP A 141 -0.45 -13.24 0.67
CA TRP A 141 -0.99 -12.04 0.01
C TRP A 141 -1.15 -10.87 0.98
N TYR A 142 -0.49 -9.76 0.67
CA TYR A 142 -0.39 -8.60 1.54
C TYR A 142 -0.78 -7.34 0.80
N TYR A 143 -1.57 -6.49 1.45
CA TYR A 143 -1.80 -5.11 1.05
C TYR A 143 -0.56 -4.25 1.33
N TYR A 144 -0.37 -3.18 0.56
CA TYR A 144 0.58 -2.13 0.95
C TYR A 144 0.13 -0.69 0.64
N GLU A 145 0.74 0.24 1.38
CA GLU A 145 0.85 1.66 1.09
C GLU A 145 2.31 2.07 1.15
N ALA A 146 2.79 2.80 0.13
CA ALA A 146 4.15 3.34 0.10
C ALA A 146 4.10 4.84 -0.18
N GLY A 147 4.73 5.63 0.69
CA GLY A 147 4.88 7.08 0.52
C GLY A 147 6.33 7.46 0.28
N PHE A 148 6.53 8.41 -0.63
CA PHE A 148 7.84 8.93 -1.07
C PHE A 148 7.89 10.45 -0.99
#